data_AF-A0A2V6H2M7-F1
#
_entry.id   AF-A0A2V6H2M7-F1
#
_cell.length_a   1.000
_cell.length_b   1.000
_cell.length_c   1.000
_cell.angle_alpha   90.00
_cell.angle_beta   90.00
_cell.angle_gamma   90.00
#
_symmetry.space_group_name_H-M   'P 1'
#
loop_
_entity.id
_entity.type
_entity.pdbx_description
1 polymer ?
#
loop_
_entity_poly.entity_id
_entity_poly.type
_entity_poly.pdbx_seq_one_letter_code
_entity_poly.pdbx_strand_id
1 'polypeptide(L)' 'MADLIKQSELKDRMKKIPEWELEKNQIERTFEFDDFVDAIDFVDRVAEVAEEEEHHPDIDIRYNKV' A
#
# COMPACT_ATOMS: atom_id res chain seq x y z
N MET A 1 -9.86 5.81 14.95
CA MET A 1 -8.71 4.91 14.72
C MET A 1 -9.18 3.49 15.02
N ALA A 2 -9.05 2.60 14.04
CA ALA A 2 -9.43 1.19 14.21
C ALA A 2 -8.41 0.44 15.06
N ASP A 3 -8.83 -0.68 15.65
CA ASP A 3 -7.94 -1.58 16.38
C ASP A 3 -7.00 -2.34 15.44
N LEU A 4 -5.77 -2.60 15.89
CA LEU A 4 -4.83 -3.42 15.14
C LEU A 4 -5.30 -4.88 15.05
N ILE A 5 -5.04 -5.48 13.89
CA ILE A 5 -5.33 -6.88 13.63
C ILE A 5 -4.49 -7.76 14.57
N LYS A 6 -5.13 -8.76 15.19
CA LYS A 6 -4.44 -9.72 16.05
C LYS A 6 -3.45 -10.55 15.24
N GLN A 7 -2.28 -10.84 15.80
CA GLN A 7 -1.23 -11.64 15.13
C GLN A 7 -1.73 -12.99 14.58
N SER A 8 -2.67 -13.63 15.28
CA SER A 8 -3.27 -14.90 14.85
C SER A 8 -4.06 -14.79 13.55
N GLU A 9 -4.72 -13.65 13.30
CA GLU A 9 -5.50 -13.40 12.08
C GLU A 9 -4.64 -12.80 10.97
N LEU A 10 -3.63 -12.01 11.35
CA LEU A 10 -2.74 -11.33 10.41
C LEU A 10 -2.10 -12.30 9.42
N LYS A 11 -1.63 -13.46 9.88
CA LYS A 11 -0.99 -14.48 9.04
C LYS A 11 -1.88 -14.95 7.89
N ASP A 12 -3.18 -15.11 8.12
CA ASP A 12 -4.10 -15.59 7.09
C ASP A 12 -4.50 -14.48 6.11
N ARG A 13 -4.52 -13.22 6.57
CA ARG A 13 -4.72 -12.06 5.69
C ARG A 13 -3.51 -11.80 4.80
N MET A 14 -2.28 -11.90 5.33
CA MET A 14 -1.05 -11.72 4.55
C MET A 14 -0.94 -12.72 3.38
N LYS A 15 -1.47 -13.94 3.53
CA LYS A 15 -1.53 -14.92 2.42
C LYS A 15 -2.35 -14.44 1.22
N LYS A 16 -3.28 -13.50 1.41
CA LYS A 16 -4.12 -12.95 0.33
C LYS A 16 -3.42 -11.85 -0.47
N ILE A 17 -2.33 -11.29 0.08
CA ILE A 17 -1.56 -10.20 -0.50
C ILE A 17 -0.06 -10.57 -0.48
N PRO A 18 0.35 -11.64 -1.18
CA PRO A 18 1.69 -12.24 -1.03
C PRO A 18 2.85 -11.33 -1.46
N GLU A 19 2.56 -10.25 -2.20
CA GLU A 19 3.55 -9.26 -2.64
C GLU A 19 3.72 -8.09 -1.66
N TRP A 20 2.96 -8.10 -0.55
CA TRP A 20 3.09 -7.12 0.52
C TRP A 20 3.89 -7.73 1.67
N GLU A 21 4.79 -6.92 2.23
CA GLU A 21 5.64 -7.31 3.35
C GLU A 21 5.12 -6.69 4.65
N LEU A 22 5.27 -7.39 5.77
CA LEU A 22 4.86 -6.90 7.08
C LEU A 22 6.09 -6.34 7.81
N GLU A 23 6.11 -5.03 7.99
CA GLU A 23 7.17 -4.34 8.72
C GLU A 23 6.61 -3.75 10.02
N LYS A 24 7.01 -4.32 11.15
CA LYS A 24 6.53 -3.97 12.50
C LYS A 24 4.99 -4.00 12.60
N ASN A 25 4.34 -2.84 12.46
CA ASN A 25 2.90 -2.62 12.60
C ASN A 25 2.26 -2.02 11.34
N GLN A 26 2.98 -2.04 10.21
CA GLN A 26 2.53 -1.58 8.91
C GLN A 26 2.84 -2.64 7.85
N ILE A 27 2.17 -2.56 6.71
CA ILE A 27 2.53 -3.34 5.52
C ILE A 27 3.11 -2.39 4.48
N GLU A 28 4.09 -2.88 3.72
CA GLU A 28 4.73 -2.13 2.65
C GLU A 28 4.83 -2.94 1.36
N ARG A 29 4.85 -2.23 0.25
CA ARG A 29 5.06 -2.79 -1.08
C ARG A 29 5.62 -1.71 -1.99
N THR A 30 6.59 -2.09 -2.81
CA THR A 30 7.07 -1.25 -3.91
C THR A 30 6.49 -1.73 -5.24
N PHE A 31 5.99 -0.79 -6.02
CA PHE A 31 5.55 -0.96 -7.40
C PHE A 31 6.59 -0.33 -8.34
N GLU A 32 6.83 -0.97 -9.48
CA GLU A 32 7.72 -0.45 -10.52
C GLU A 32 6.98 -0.38 -11.85
N PHE A 33 7.10 0.76 -12.53
CA PHE A 33 6.40 1.12 -13.77
C PHE A 33 7.40 1.37 -14.90
N ASP A 34 6.92 1.61 -16.12
CA ASP A 34 7.80 1.87 -17.26
C ASP A 34 8.38 3.30 -17.22
N ASP A 35 7.60 4.28 -16.76
CA ASP A 35 8.05 5.66 -16.59
C ASP A 35 7.40 6.39 -15.39
N PHE A 36 7.72 7.68 -15.26
CA PHE A 36 7.20 8.53 -14.17
C PHE A 36 5.71 8.85 -14.32
N VAL A 37 5.19 8.95 -15.53
CA VAL A 37 3.76 9.28 -15.74
C VAL A 37 2.90 8.10 -15.31
N ASP A 38 3.31 6.87 -15.65
CA ASP A 38 2.63 5.66 -15.19
C ASP A 38 2.62 5.52 -13.65
N ALA A 39 3.72 5.90 -13.00
CA ALA A 39 3.82 5.92 -11.54
C ALA A 39 2.87 6.94 -10.91
N ILE A 40 2.72 8.13 -11.51
CA ILE A 40 1.78 9.15 -11.04
C ILE A 40 0.32 8.71 -11.27
N ASP A 41 0.00 8.13 -12.42
CA ASP A 41 -1.34 7.60 -12.70
C ASP A 41 -1.77 6.52 -11.67
N PHE A 42 -0.81 5.71 -11.21
CA PHE A 42 -1.05 4.76 -10.12
C PHE A 42 -1.34 5.48 -8.79
N VAL A 43 -0.55 6.50 -8.44
CA VAL A 43 -0.70 7.26 -7.20
C VAL A 43 -2.03 8.02 -7.16
N ASP A 44 -2.45 8.62 -8.27
CA ASP A 44 -3.72 9.32 -8.39
C ASP A 44 -4.90 8.40 -8.08
N ARG A 45 -4.89 7.16 -8.59
CA ARG A 45 -5.91 6.15 -8.27
C ARG A 45 -5.88 5.73 -6.81
N VAL A 46 -4.70 5.61 -6.20
CA VAL A 46 -4.56 5.33 -4.77
C VAL A 46 -5.15 6.47 -3.94
N ALA A 47 -4.92 7.73 -4.34
CA ALA A 47 -5.44 8.90 -3.64
C ALA A 47 -6.97 8.95 -3.65
N GLU A 48 -7.62 8.65 -4.78
CA GLU A 48 -9.09 8.59 -4.87
C GLU A 48 -9.67 7.57 -3.88
N VAL A 49 -9.11 6.35 -3.84
CA VAL A 49 -9.55 5.29 -2.90
C VAL A 49 -9.26 5.65 -1.45
N ALA A 50 -8.09 6.25 -1.17
CA ALA A 50 -7.70 6.66 0.17
C ALA A 50 -8.65 7.73 0.76
N GLU A 51 -9.10 8.68 -0.07
CA GLU A 51 -10.07 9.70 0.32
C GLU A 51 -11.47 9.11 0.55
N GLU A 52 -11.95 8.20 -0.33
CA GLU A 52 -13.25 7.54 -0.16
C GLU A 52 -13.32 6.73 1.14
N GLU A 53 -12.23 6.04 1.49
CA GLU A 53 -12.14 5.19 2.69
C GLU A 53 -11.70 5.96 3.95
N GLU A 54 -11.40 7.27 3.83
CA GLU A 54 -10.82 8.09 4.90
C GLU A 54 -9.58 7.42 5.56
N HIS A 55 -8.74 6.80 4.73
CA HIS A 55 -7.57 6.02 5.16
C HIS A 55 -6.36 6.23 4.24
N HIS A 56 -5.44 7.08 4.67
CA HIS A 56 -4.32 7.55 3.85
C HIS A 56 -3.06 6.71 4.03
N PRO A 57 -2.42 6.27 2.93
CA PRO A 57 -1.08 5.68 2.97
C PRO A 57 0.01 6.76 3.05
N ASP A 58 1.20 6.35 3.49
CA ASP A 58 2.43 7.09 3.24
C ASP A 58 3.00 6.60 1.89
N ILE A 59 3.26 7.51 0.95
CA ILE A 59 3.75 7.19 -0.41
C ILE A 59 5.11 7.87 -0.65
N ASP A 60 6.12 7.08 -1.05
CA ASP A 60 7.43 7.58 -1.53
C ASP A 60 7.53 7.31 -3.04
N ILE A 61 7.75 8.34 -3.86
CA ILE A 61 7.83 8.19 -5.32
C ILE A 61 9.23 8.55 -5.79
N ARG A 62 9.86 7.64 -6.55
CA ARG A 62 11.19 7.80 -7.13
C ARG A 62 11.18 7.40 -8.60
N TYR A 63 10.93 8.39 -9.48
CA TYR A 63 10.78 8.15 -10.92
C TYR A 63 9.71 7.06 -11.17
N ASN A 64 10.08 5.88 -11.65
CA ASN A 64 9.15 4.81 -11.97
C ASN A 64 8.85 3.87 -10.78
N LYS A 65 9.27 4.21 -9.56
CA LYS A 65 9.01 3.39 -8.36
C LYS A 65 8.13 4.14 -7.37
N VAL A 66 7.13 3.44 -6.84
CA VAL A 66 6.17 3.90 -5.82
C VAL A 66 6.18 2.92 -4.66
#